data_AF-A0A6V7LP31-F1
#
_entry.id   AF-A0A6V7LP31-F1
#
_cell.length_a   1.000
_cell.length_b   1.000
_cell.length_c   1.000
_cell.angle_alpha   90.00
_cell.angle_beta   90.00
_cell.angle_gamma   90.00
#
_symmetry.space_group_name_H-M   'P 1'
#
loop_
_entity.id
_entity.type
_entity.pdbx_description
1 polymer ?
#
loop_
_entity_poly.entity_id
_entity_poly.type
_entity_poly.pdbx_seq_one_letter_code
_entity_poly.pdbx_strand_id
1 'polypeptide(L)'
;GFRNDFQEAMEQVDQAYLDELLTSSRPSNSNQKGDVNVPDEEITYEDIQKMSTKLNRGDRDFDMSVITQFLQFMVQMWGIQLNSRGTAEKMSTRGKMDSATYAQTREYLKPLFRKLKNKSLPEDITDSLTEIVKHLLERNYIL
;
A
#
# COMPACT_ATOMS: atom_id res chain seq x y z
N GLY A 1 15.78 -17.76 13.83
CA GLY A 1 14.46 -18.34 14.09
C GLY A 1 13.40 -17.39 13.61
N PHE A 2 13.01 -16.41 14.42
CA PHE A 2 11.80 -15.58 14.25
C PHE A 2 11.53 -14.90 12.89
N ARG A 3 12.56 -14.48 12.14
CA ARG A 3 12.36 -13.87 10.81
C ARG A 3 11.91 -14.86 9.74
N ASN A 4 12.34 -16.12 9.84
CA ASN A 4 12.00 -17.14 8.86
C ASN A 4 10.57 -17.65 9.08
N ASP A 5 10.22 -17.89 10.34
CA ASP A 5 8.89 -18.39 10.72
C ASP A 5 7.77 -17.38 10.43
N PHE A 6 8.05 -16.08 10.55
CA PHE A 6 7.08 -15.03 10.21
C PHE A 6 6.86 -14.92 8.69
N GLN A 7 7.93 -15.05 7.91
CA GLN A 7 7.85 -15.04 6.46
C GLN A 7 7.12 -16.28 5.95
N GLU A 8 7.42 -17.46 6.51
CA GLU A 8 6.77 -18.72 6.18
C GLU A 8 5.27 -18.70 6.52
N ALA A 9 4.89 -18.13 7.67
CA ALA A 9 3.50 -17.94 8.04
C ALA A 9 2.76 -16.99 7.08
N MET A 10 3.43 -15.94 6.61
CA MET A 10 2.88 -15.01 5.61
C MET A 10 2.68 -15.72 4.27
N GLU A 11 3.68 -16.47 3.80
CA GLU A 11 3.63 -17.24 2.55
C GLU A 11 2.54 -18.32 2.57
N GLN A 12 2.33 -19.02 3.69
CA GLN A 12 1.27 -20.03 3.83
C GLN A 12 -0.14 -19.42 3.78
N VAL A 13 -0.33 -18.26 4.41
CA VAL A 13 -1.62 -17.53 4.37
C VAL A 13 -1.90 -17.05 2.95
N ASP A 14 -0.88 -16.52 2.25
CA ASP A 14 -0.99 -16.09 0.86
C ASP A 14 -1.37 -17.26 -0.05
N GLN A 15 -0.74 -18.42 0.13
CA GLN A 15 -0.95 -19.61 -0.68
C GLN A 15 -2.36 -20.23 -0.49
N ALA A 16 -2.84 -20.34 0.75
CA ALA A 16 -4.16 -20.89 1.02
C ALA A 16 -5.30 -20.02 0.44
N TYR A 17 -5.12 -18.71 0.43
CA TYR A 17 -6.10 -17.77 -0.12
C TYR A 17 -6.06 -17.71 -1.66
N LEU A 18 -4.88 -17.88 -2.27
CA LEU A 18 -4.72 -18.04 -3.72
C LEU A 18 -5.55 -19.20 -4.28
N ASP A 19 -5.54 -20.34 -3.59
CA ASP A 19 -6.33 -21.51 -3.98
C ASP A 19 -7.84 -21.23 -3.92
N GLU A 20 -8.30 -20.41 -2.97
CA GLU A 20 -9.70 -19.99 -2.83
C GLU A 20 -10.15 -19.02 -3.94
N LEU A 21 -9.27 -18.10 -4.37
CA LEU A 21 -9.52 -17.16 -5.46
C LEU A 21 -9.56 -17.82 -6.85
N LEU A 22 -8.69 -18.82 -7.06
CA LEU A 22 -8.69 -19.63 -8.28
C LEU A 22 -9.96 -20.48 -8.40
N THR A 23 -10.44 -21.02 -7.28
CA THR A 23 -11.66 -21.84 -7.26
C THR A 23 -12.96 -21.05 -7.39
N SER A 24 -12.97 -19.75 -7.07
CA SER A 24 -14.19 -18.91 -7.06
C SER A 24 -14.45 -18.10 -8.35
N SER A 25 -13.55 -18.14 -9.35
CA SER A 25 -13.63 -17.27 -10.54
C SER A 25 -14.73 -17.67 -11.56
N ARG A 26 -15.91 -17.02 -11.56
CA ARG A 26 -16.86 -17.00 -12.69
C ARG A 26 -16.52 -15.91 -13.72
N PRO A 27 -16.73 -16.13 -15.03
CA PRO A 27 -16.39 -15.13 -16.05
C PRO A 27 -17.47 -14.04 -16.13
N SER A 28 -17.11 -12.80 -15.76
CA SER A 28 -17.91 -11.60 -16.08
C SER A 28 -17.34 -10.90 -17.33
N ASN A 29 -18.22 -10.39 -18.19
CA ASN A 29 -17.89 -9.65 -19.43
C ASN A 29 -18.04 -8.15 -19.16
N SER A 30 -16.93 -7.47 -18.85
CA SER A 30 -16.82 -6.01 -18.90
C SER A 30 -15.38 -5.62 -19.23
N ASN A 31 -15.17 -4.45 -19.83
CA ASN A 31 -13.84 -3.89 -20.15
C ASN A 31 -13.00 -3.55 -18.90
N GLN A 32 -13.51 -3.78 -17.68
CA GLN A 32 -12.84 -3.60 -16.38
C GLN A 32 -12.50 -4.94 -15.71
N LYS A 33 -12.45 -6.03 -16.49
CA LYS A 33 -12.20 -7.36 -15.94
C LYS A 33 -10.80 -7.45 -15.34
N GLY A 34 -10.72 -7.63 -14.03
CA GLY A 34 -9.47 -7.77 -13.29
C GLY A 34 -8.93 -6.46 -12.70
N ASP A 35 -9.68 -5.36 -12.78
CA ASP A 35 -9.29 -4.10 -12.14
C ASP A 35 -9.44 -4.17 -10.62
N VAL A 36 -8.51 -3.55 -9.91
CA VAL A 36 -8.55 -3.38 -8.45
C VAL A 36 -9.24 -2.08 -8.06
N ASN A 37 -9.81 -2.05 -6.85
CA ASN A 37 -10.33 -0.81 -6.28
C ASN A 37 -9.18 0.15 -5.91
N VAL A 38 -9.17 1.32 -6.53
CA VAL A 38 -8.19 2.38 -6.26
C VAL A 38 -8.86 3.45 -5.40
N PRO A 39 -8.29 3.80 -4.22
CA PRO A 39 -8.72 4.97 -3.47
C PRO A 39 -8.50 6.24 -4.32
N ASP A 40 -9.51 7.11 -4.38
CA ASP A 40 -9.35 8.41 -5.01
C ASP A 40 -8.88 9.40 -3.93
N GLU A 41 -7.59 9.72 -3.93
CA GLU A 41 -7.00 10.69 -3.02
C GLU A 41 -6.52 11.89 -3.85
N GLU A 42 -6.93 13.09 -3.48
CA GLU A 42 -6.56 14.35 -4.14
C GLU A 42 -5.18 14.86 -3.68
N ILE A 43 -4.19 13.96 -3.56
CA ILE A 43 -2.88 14.29 -3.00
C ILE A 43 -1.82 14.11 -4.09
N THR A 44 -1.13 15.21 -4.43
CA THR A 44 -0.03 15.15 -5.39
C THR A 44 1.30 14.82 -4.71
N TYR A 45 2.20 14.19 -5.45
CA TYR A 45 3.56 13.95 -4.98
C TYR A 45 4.29 15.26 -4.62
N GLU A 46 4.06 16.33 -5.38
CA GLU A 46 4.66 17.64 -5.15
C GLU A 46 4.23 18.22 -3.79
N ASP A 47 2.96 18.08 -3.44
CA ASP A 47 2.44 18.52 -2.14
C ASP A 47 3.10 17.74 -0.99
N ILE A 48 3.27 16.43 -1.15
CA ILE A 48 3.95 15.58 -0.17
C ILE A 48 5.42 15.98 -0.02
N GLN A 49 6.12 16.23 -1.12
CA GLN A 49 7.51 16.71 -1.07
C GLN A 49 7.62 18.05 -0.33
N LYS A 50 6.73 19.01 -0.59
CA LYS A 50 6.71 20.29 0.14
C LYS A 50 6.51 20.08 1.64
N MET A 51 5.55 19.23 2.02
CA MET A 51 5.28 18.91 3.42
C MET A 51 6.47 18.20 4.10
N SER A 52 7.18 17.35 3.36
CA SER A 52 8.31 16.57 3.87
C SER A 52 9.46 17.42 4.42
N THR A 53 9.63 18.64 3.92
CA THR A 53 10.66 19.59 4.39
C THR A 53 10.52 19.97 5.87
N LYS A 54 9.31 19.80 6.43
CA LYS A 54 8.97 20.08 7.82
C LYS A 54 8.89 18.82 8.69
N LEU A 55 9.13 17.63 8.13
CA LEU A 55 9.11 16.38 8.89
C LEU A 55 10.19 16.36 9.99
N ASN A 56 9.86 15.77 11.13
CA ASN A 56 10.75 15.59 12.28
C ASN A 56 11.28 16.93 12.84
N ARG A 57 10.40 17.94 12.92
CA ARG A 57 10.70 19.26 13.52
C ARG A 57 9.99 19.47 14.87
N GLY A 58 9.57 18.39 15.53
CA GLY A 58 8.91 18.41 16.83
C GLY A 58 7.38 18.48 16.79
N ASP A 59 6.77 18.46 15.60
CA ASP A 59 5.31 18.36 15.43
C ASP A 59 4.93 16.94 14.98
N ARG A 60 4.69 16.07 15.96
CA ARG A 60 4.39 14.66 15.71
C ARG A 60 3.06 14.46 14.99
N ASP A 61 2.07 15.31 15.27
CA ASP A 61 0.78 15.21 14.64
C ASP A 61 0.88 15.55 13.15
N PHE A 62 1.66 16.58 12.83
CA PHE A 62 2.04 16.88 11.46
C PHE A 62 2.78 15.72 10.80
N ASP A 63 3.79 15.15 11.46
CA ASP A 63 4.56 14.01 10.94
C ASP A 63 3.65 12.82 10.60
N MET A 64 2.75 12.44 11.51
CA MET A 64 1.77 11.38 11.25
C MET A 64 0.81 11.72 10.10
N SER A 65 0.45 12.99 9.90
CA SER A 65 -0.37 13.42 8.77
C SER A 65 0.38 13.27 7.44
N VAL A 66 1.66 13.64 7.40
CA VAL A 66 2.50 13.49 6.19
C VAL A 66 2.74 12.01 5.87
N ILE A 67 3.03 11.17 6.88
CA ILE A 67 3.14 9.71 6.72
C ILE A 67 1.84 9.14 6.12
N THR A 68 0.68 9.56 6.65
CA THR A 68 -0.62 9.09 6.16
C THR A 68 -0.80 9.39 4.67
N GLN A 69 -0.57 10.65 4.29
CA GLN A 69 -0.73 11.11 2.92
C GLN A 69 0.25 10.42 1.96
N PHE A 70 1.50 10.22 2.38
CA PHE A 70 2.49 9.50 1.60
C PHE A 70 2.09 8.03 1.36
N LEU A 71 1.66 7.32 2.41
CA LEU A 71 1.23 5.93 2.28
C LEU A 71 -0.04 5.79 1.43
N GLN A 72 -0.99 6.72 1.56
CA GLN A 72 -2.19 6.77 0.70
C GLN A 72 -1.81 6.94 -0.77
N PHE A 73 -0.93 7.90 -1.06
CA PHE A 73 -0.42 8.15 -2.40
C PHE A 73 0.28 6.91 -3.00
N MET A 74 1.14 6.23 -2.22
CA MET A 74 1.82 5.00 -2.65
C MET A 74 0.82 3.89 -3.03
N VAL A 75 -0.22 3.69 -2.21
CA VAL A 75 -1.27 2.69 -2.48
C VAL A 75 -2.08 3.07 -3.72
N GLN A 76 -2.46 4.34 -3.87
CA GLN A 76 -3.19 4.81 -5.05
C GLN A 76 -2.38 4.60 -6.33
N MET A 77 -1.10 5.01 -6.33
CA MET A 77 -0.20 4.83 -7.48
C MET A 77 -0.05 3.37 -7.87
N TRP A 78 0.12 2.46 -6.89
CA TRP A 78 0.19 1.04 -7.16
C TRP A 78 -1.11 0.50 -7.77
N GLY A 79 -2.26 0.91 -7.25
CA GLY A 79 -3.57 0.54 -7.80
C GLY A 79 -3.76 1.02 -9.25
N ILE A 80 -3.36 2.26 -9.55
CA ILE A 80 -3.38 2.82 -10.91
C ILE A 80 -2.47 2.00 -11.84
N GLN A 81 -1.25 1.67 -11.40
CA GLN A 81 -0.33 0.84 -12.18
C GLN A 81 -0.89 -0.56 -12.45
N LEU A 82 -1.54 -1.20 -11.47
CA LEU A 82 -2.18 -2.49 -11.69
C LEU A 82 -3.33 -2.39 -12.72
N ASN A 83 -4.07 -1.28 -12.70
CA ASN A 83 -5.17 -1.01 -13.60
C ASN A 83 -4.73 -0.49 -14.99
N SER A 84 -3.50 -0.01 -15.16
CA SER A 84 -2.98 0.38 -16.47
C SER A 84 -2.52 -0.81 -17.33
N ARG A 85 -2.35 -1.99 -16.71
CA ARG A 85 -2.00 -3.25 -17.40
C ARG A 85 -3.07 -3.66 -18.42
N GLY A 86 -2.66 -4.39 -19.45
CA GLY A 86 -3.59 -4.95 -20.43
C GLY A 86 -4.48 -6.04 -19.83
N THR A 87 -5.69 -6.24 -20.36
CA THR A 87 -6.65 -7.24 -19.85
C THR A 87 -6.07 -8.65 -19.81
N ALA A 88 -5.29 -9.05 -20.82
CA ALA A 88 -4.66 -10.37 -20.84
C ALA A 88 -3.66 -10.56 -19.68
N GLU A 89 -2.91 -9.51 -19.35
CA GLU A 89 -1.95 -9.53 -18.24
C GLU A 89 -2.68 -9.58 -16.89
N LYS A 90 -3.68 -8.71 -16.67
CA LYS A 90 -4.51 -8.71 -15.45
C LYS A 90 -5.16 -10.08 -15.18
N MET A 91 -5.59 -10.76 -16.24
CA MET A 91 -6.27 -12.05 -16.16
C MET A 91 -5.32 -13.25 -16.07
N SER A 92 -4.02 -13.05 -16.31
CA SER A 92 -3.01 -14.09 -16.11
C SER A 92 -2.92 -14.50 -14.64
N THR A 93 -2.41 -15.69 -14.34
CA THR A 93 -2.21 -16.15 -12.96
C THR A 93 -1.39 -15.15 -12.15
N ARG A 94 -0.31 -14.61 -12.74
CA ARG A 94 0.53 -13.58 -12.11
C ARG A 94 -0.24 -12.28 -11.89
N GLY A 95 -0.99 -11.81 -12.89
CA GLY A 95 -1.77 -10.57 -12.77
C GLY A 95 -2.82 -10.63 -11.67
N LYS A 96 -3.48 -11.78 -11.52
CA LYS A 96 -4.43 -12.05 -10.43
C LYS A 96 -3.73 -12.09 -9.07
N MET A 97 -2.55 -12.72 -8.99
CA MET A 97 -1.72 -12.76 -7.78
C MET A 97 -1.34 -11.34 -7.36
N ASP A 98 -0.81 -10.51 -8.27
CA ASP A 98 -0.46 -9.12 -7.96
C ASP A 98 -1.67 -8.31 -7.45
N SER A 99 -2.84 -8.50 -8.07
CA SER A 99 -4.09 -7.85 -7.64
C SER A 99 -4.56 -8.32 -6.26
N ALA A 100 -4.37 -9.61 -5.94
CA ALA A 100 -4.67 -10.17 -4.62
C ALA A 100 -3.72 -9.61 -3.55
N THR A 101 -2.41 -9.58 -3.82
CA THR A 101 -1.41 -9.00 -2.93
C THR A 101 -1.70 -7.52 -2.64
N TYR A 102 -2.14 -6.76 -3.64
CA TYR A 102 -2.58 -5.37 -3.45
C TYR A 102 -3.79 -5.27 -2.52
N ALA A 103 -4.84 -6.06 -2.77
CA ALA A 103 -6.05 -6.05 -1.95
C ALA A 103 -5.74 -6.40 -0.48
N GLN A 104 -4.88 -7.39 -0.27
CA GLN A 104 -4.45 -7.85 1.04
C GLN A 104 -3.58 -6.82 1.76
N THR A 105 -2.61 -6.22 1.06
CA THR A 105 -1.78 -5.15 1.63
C THR A 105 -2.65 -3.99 2.12
N ARG A 106 -3.71 -3.62 1.38
CA ARG A 106 -4.66 -2.59 1.82
C ARG A 106 -5.38 -2.95 3.11
N GLU A 107 -5.79 -4.21 3.27
CA GLU A 107 -6.39 -4.69 4.52
C GLU A 107 -5.39 -4.62 5.69
N TYR A 108 -4.14 -5.02 5.47
CA TYR A 108 -3.08 -4.96 6.48
C TYR A 108 -2.70 -3.53 6.88
N LEU A 109 -2.84 -2.56 5.98
CA LEU A 109 -2.56 -1.15 6.28
C LEU A 109 -3.69 -0.47 7.07
N LYS A 110 -4.93 -0.98 7.08
CA LYS A 110 -6.06 -0.38 7.82
C LYS A 110 -5.75 -0.05 9.30
N PRO A 111 -5.20 -0.97 10.12
CA PRO A 111 -4.90 -0.66 11.52
C PRO A 111 -3.85 0.45 11.67
N LEU A 112 -2.85 0.50 10.79
CA LEU A 112 -1.85 1.57 10.78
C LEU A 112 -2.49 2.91 10.42
N PHE A 113 -3.27 2.97 9.35
CA PHE A 113 -3.99 4.19 8.97
C PHE A 113 -4.91 4.69 10.07
N ARG A 114 -5.63 3.80 10.77
CA ARG A 114 -6.44 4.19 11.93
C ARG A 114 -5.61 4.82 13.03
N LYS A 115 -4.45 4.23 13.35
CA LYS A 115 -3.55 4.76 14.40
C LYS A 115 -2.97 6.13 14.02
N LEU A 116 -2.56 6.30 12.76
CA LEU A 116 -2.04 7.56 12.24
C LEU A 116 -3.11 8.67 12.19
N LYS A 117 -4.34 8.35 11.77
CA LYS A 117 -5.48 9.29 11.77
C LYS A 117 -5.86 9.72 13.18
N ASN A 118 -5.83 8.79 14.14
CA ASN A 118 -6.18 9.05 15.54
C ASN A 118 -5.00 9.58 16.38
N LYS A 119 -3.84 9.87 15.79
CA LYS A 119 -2.63 10.35 16.50
C LYS A 119 -2.23 9.47 17.70
N SER A 120 -2.40 8.15 17.53
CA SER A 120 -2.26 7.15 18.61
C SER A 120 -1.11 6.16 18.36
N LEU A 121 -0.21 6.50 17.45
CA LEU A 121 0.99 5.73 17.19
C LEU A 121 2.04 6.02 18.29
N PRO A 122 2.72 5.01 18.83
CA PRO A 122 3.85 5.20 19.74
C PRO A 122 4.97 6.04 19.11
N GLU A 123 5.67 6.79 19.94
CA GLU A 123 6.74 7.73 19.56
C GLU A 123 7.85 7.09 18.74
N ASP A 124 8.41 6.00 19.26
CA ASP A 124 9.47 5.22 18.63
C ASP A 124 9.07 4.71 17.23
N ILE A 125 7.82 4.30 17.07
CA ILE A 125 7.27 3.86 15.79
C ILE A 125 7.06 5.06 14.86
N THR A 126 6.57 6.20 15.37
CA THR A 126 6.40 7.40 14.54
C THR A 126 7.73 7.90 14.02
N ASP A 127 8.74 8.00 14.87
CA ASP A 127 10.08 8.46 14.48
C ASP A 127 10.70 7.55 13.42
N SER A 128 10.57 6.23 13.63
CA SER A 128 11.03 5.22 12.66
C SER A 128 10.32 5.36 11.31
N LEU A 129 9.00 5.53 11.31
CA LEU A 129 8.23 5.72 10.06
C LEU A 129 8.55 7.04 9.37
N THR A 130 8.70 8.12 10.14
CA THR A 130 9.10 9.44 9.61
C THR A 130 10.42 9.32 8.87
N GLU A 131 11.40 8.62 9.46
CA GLU A 131 12.70 8.43 8.85
C GLU A 131 12.62 7.58 7.57
N ILE A 132 11.83 6.51 7.58
CA ILE A 132 11.58 5.69 6.38
C ILE A 132 10.95 6.56 5.27
N VAL A 133 9.93 7.35 5.58
CA VAL A 133 9.25 8.22 4.61
C VAL A 133 10.20 9.27 4.03
N LYS A 134 11.04 9.90 4.86
CA LYS A 134 12.07 10.83 4.38
C LYS A 134 13.00 10.18 3.36
N HIS A 135 13.56 9.03 3.70
CA HIS A 135 14.47 8.32 2.80
C HIS A 135 13.81 7.89 1.49
N LEU A 136 12.53 7.49 1.53
CA LEU A 136 11.79 7.13 0.33
C LEU A 136 11.52 8.34 -0.58
N LEU A 137 11.23 9.50 0.01
CA LEU A 137 11.02 10.76 -0.72
C LEU A 137 12.32 11.33 -1.31
N GLU A 138 13.42 11.27 -0.57
CA GLU A 138 14.73 11.78 -1.01
C GLU A 138 15.32 10.98 -2.19
N ARG A 139 15.07 9.67 -2.23
CA ARG A 139 15.65 8.78 -3.24
C ARG A 139 14.93 8.82 -4.59
N ASN A 140 13.88 9.64 -4.76
CA ASN A 140 13.14 9.79 -6.03
C ASN A 140 12.77 8.45 -6.69
N TYR A 141 12.31 7.46 -5.92
CA TYR A 141 11.86 6.17 -6.49
C TYR A 141 10.53 6.28 -7.26
N ILE A 142 9.85 7.42 -7.14
CA ILE A 142 8.59 7.72 -7.81
C ILE A 142 8.93 8.62 -9.01
N LEU A 143 9.30 7.98 -10.12
CA LEU A 143 9.56 8.61 -11.44
C LEU A 143 8.50 8.15 -12.43
#